data_AF-A0A923ARL9-F1
#
_entry.id   AF-A0A923ARL9-F1
#
_cell.length_a   1.000
_cell.length_b   1.000
_cell.length_c   1.000
_cell.angle_alpha   90.00
_cell.angle_beta   90.00
_cell.angle_gamma   90.00
#
_symmetry.space_group_name_H-M   'P 1'
#
loop_
_entity.id
_entity.type
_entity.pdbx_description
1 polymer ?
#
loop_
_entity_poly.entity_id
_entity_poly.type
_entity_poly.pdbx_seq_one_letter_code
_entity_poly.pdbx_strand_id
1 'polypeptide(L)'
;MHRPPPSRLSAAFGLLGLLAAVGVSAEDAPPPAGSPAFCLFELPATGEKRVWINLGIVQYVEASTGEVKIVYGGGNLGSGHEARVPVRTPEESEELLRRLVQTAQNCKGNPP
;
A
#
# COMPACT_ATOMS: atom_id res chain seq x y z
N MET A 1 -71.02 34.05 1.73
CA MET A 1 -70.48 32.70 1.44
C MET A 1 -69.16 32.85 0.69
N HIS A 2 -68.03 32.63 1.37
CA HIS A 2 -66.69 32.61 0.77
C HIS A 2 -65.88 31.51 1.45
N ARG A 3 -65.38 30.55 0.68
CA ARG A 3 -64.65 29.36 1.16
C ARG A 3 -63.17 29.59 0.85
N PRO A 4 -62.24 29.49 1.82
CA PRO A 4 -60.82 29.67 1.53
C PRO A 4 -60.25 28.42 0.82
N PRO A 5 -59.19 28.56 0.01
CA PRO A 5 -58.57 27.43 -0.68
C PRO A 5 -57.71 26.58 0.28
N PRO A 6 -57.51 25.29 -0.03
CA PRO A 6 -56.74 24.39 0.82
C PRO A 6 -55.24 24.70 0.79
N SER A 7 -54.66 24.81 2.00
CA SER A 7 -53.24 25.05 2.25
C SER A 7 -52.36 23.91 1.76
N ARG A 8 -51.35 24.24 0.94
CA ARG A 8 -50.35 23.33 0.35
C ARG A 8 -49.29 22.80 1.33
N LEU A 9 -49.65 22.54 2.59
CA LEU A 9 -48.68 22.19 3.63
C LEU A 9 -48.53 20.69 3.92
N SER A 10 -49.34 19.81 3.32
CA SER A 10 -49.22 18.36 3.57
C SER A 10 -48.24 17.61 2.67
N ALA A 11 -47.64 18.25 1.66
CA ALA A 11 -46.79 17.55 0.68
C ALA A 11 -45.31 17.46 1.08
N ALA A 12 -44.87 18.15 2.13
CA ALA A 12 -43.44 18.23 2.47
C ALA A 12 -42.92 17.11 3.38
N PHE A 13 -43.81 16.38 4.08
CA PHE A 13 -43.38 15.34 5.02
C PHE A 13 -43.31 13.92 4.41
N GLY A 14 -43.85 13.69 3.22
CA GLY A 14 -43.85 12.38 2.58
C GLY A 14 -42.56 12.00 1.84
N LEU A 15 -41.72 12.99 1.49
CA LEU A 15 -40.55 12.77 0.64
C LEU A 15 -39.24 12.51 1.41
N LEU A 16 -39.24 12.61 2.75
CA LEU A 16 -38.05 12.41 3.57
C LEU A 16 -37.84 10.96 4.04
N GLY A 17 -38.83 10.08 3.82
CA GLY A 17 -38.82 8.71 4.36
C GLY A 17 -38.27 7.62 3.45
N LEU A 18 -38.11 7.87 2.15
CA LEU A 18 -37.83 6.79 1.17
C LEU A 18 -36.36 6.60 0.76
N LEU A 19 -35.43 7.41 1.27
CA LEU A 19 -33.99 7.26 0.97
C LEU A 19 -33.20 6.51 2.06
N ALA A 20 -33.85 6.07 3.13
CA ALA A 20 -33.17 5.50 4.30
C ALA A 20 -32.96 3.96 4.26
N ALA A 21 -33.29 3.28 3.16
CA ALA A 21 -33.32 1.81 3.11
C ALA A 21 -32.30 1.16 2.15
N VAL A 22 -31.34 1.90 1.60
CA VAL A 22 -30.15 1.29 0.98
C VAL A 22 -29.08 1.14 2.04
N GLY A 23 -29.26 0.13 2.89
CA GLY A 23 -28.17 -0.37 3.73
C GLY A 23 -27.11 -0.95 2.82
N VAL A 24 -26.09 -0.15 2.49
CA VAL A 24 -24.83 -0.69 1.98
C VAL A 24 -24.20 -1.40 3.18
N SER A 25 -24.11 -2.73 3.15
CA SER A 25 -23.32 -3.46 4.15
C SER A 25 -21.89 -2.93 4.05
N ALA A 26 -21.42 -2.29 5.11
CA ALA A 26 -20.05 -1.78 5.23
C ALA A 26 -19.01 -2.90 5.45
N GLU A 27 -19.40 -4.16 5.23
CA GLU A 27 -18.58 -5.35 5.51
C GLU A 27 -17.61 -5.70 4.37
N ASP A 28 -17.75 -5.08 3.19
CA ASP A 28 -16.87 -5.27 2.03
C ASP A 28 -15.94 -4.07 1.74
N ALA A 29 -15.81 -3.15 2.69
CA ALA A 29 -14.74 -2.16 2.59
C ALA A 29 -13.40 -2.91 2.67
N PRO A 30 -12.52 -2.82 1.66
CA PRO A 30 -11.18 -3.38 1.79
C PRO A 30 -10.57 -2.81 3.07
N PRO A 31 -9.84 -3.63 3.85
CA PRO A 31 -9.25 -3.17 5.10
C PRO A 31 -8.55 -1.84 4.85
N PRO A 32 -8.67 -0.85 5.76
CA PRO A 32 -7.96 0.41 5.60
C PRO A 32 -6.52 0.05 5.27
N ALA A 33 -5.99 0.64 4.20
CA ALA A 33 -4.61 0.43 3.79
C ALA A 33 -3.72 0.86 4.97
N GLY A 34 -3.46 -0.07 5.88
CA GLY A 34 -2.56 0.13 6.99
C GLY A 34 -1.21 0.48 6.40
N SER A 35 -0.40 1.23 7.15
CA SER A 35 1.02 1.32 6.81
C SER A 35 1.53 -0.07 6.46
N PRO A 36 2.19 -0.26 5.31
CA PRO A 36 2.66 -1.58 4.92
C PRO A 36 3.46 -2.09 6.09
N ALA A 37 2.99 -3.18 6.69
CA ALA A 37 3.62 -3.65 7.89
C ALA A 37 5.09 -3.93 7.59
N PHE A 38 5.94 -3.78 8.62
CA PHE A 38 7.38 -3.92 8.48
C PHE A 38 7.73 -5.24 7.76
N CYS A 39 8.08 -5.12 6.47
CA CYS A 39 8.43 -6.22 5.60
C CYS A 39 9.95 -6.21 5.45
N LEU A 40 10.63 -6.70 6.49
CA LEU A 40 12.08 -6.61 6.55
C LEU A 40 12.73 -7.65 5.64
N PHE A 41 13.59 -7.17 4.75
CA PHE A 41 14.48 -7.99 3.95
C PHE A 41 15.92 -7.68 4.32
N GLU A 42 16.68 -8.71 4.69
CA GLU A 42 18.10 -8.58 4.98
C GLU A 42 18.90 -8.54 3.68
N LEU A 43 19.67 -7.46 3.48
CA LEU A 43 20.61 -7.37 2.38
C LEU A 43 21.80 -8.30 2.63
N PRO A 44 22.37 -8.93 1.58
CA PRO A 44 23.63 -9.64 1.70
C PRO A 44 24.68 -8.75 2.35
N ALA A 45 25.39 -9.28 3.35
CA ALA A 45 26.35 -8.50 4.12
C ALA A 45 27.49 -7.98 3.20
N THR A 46 27.60 -6.66 3.09
CA THR A 46 28.68 -5.98 2.35
C THR A 46 29.79 -5.47 3.28
N GLY A 47 29.70 -5.74 4.59
CA GLY A 47 30.66 -5.33 5.61
C GLY A 47 30.30 -5.89 6.99
N GLU A 48 30.75 -5.22 8.06
CA GLU A 48 30.53 -5.67 9.45
C GLU A 48 29.10 -5.46 9.96
N LYS A 49 28.30 -4.65 9.26
CA LYS A 49 26.92 -4.35 9.63
C LYS A 49 25.96 -5.17 8.79
N ARG A 50 24.97 -5.76 9.47
CA ARG A 50 23.80 -6.34 8.84
C ARG A 50 22.80 -5.21 8.58
N VAL A 51 22.25 -5.18 7.37
CA VAL A 51 21.34 -4.12 6.93
C VAL A 51 20.03 -4.75 6.52
N TRP A 52 18.93 -4.23 7.05
CA TRP A 52 17.58 -4.63 6.66
C TRP A 52 16.88 -3.46 5.99
N ILE A 53 16.24 -3.73 4.87
CA ILE A 53 15.37 -2.79 4.17
C ILE A 53 13.92 -3.17 4.38
N ASN A 54 13.04 -2.20 4.56
CA ASN A 54 11.60 -2.45 4.56
C ASN A 54 11.09 -2.45 3.11
N LEU A 55 10.67 -3.60 2.59
CA LEU A 55 10.18 -3.72 1.21
C LEU A 55 8.88 -2.93 0.99
N GLY A 56 8.13 -2.62 2.04
CA GLY A 56 6.92 -1.80 1.95
C GLY A 56 7.16 -0.35 1.50
N ILE A 57 8.41 0.12 1.51
CA ILE A 57 8.80 1.47 1.06
C ILE A 57 9.75 1.46 -0.15
N VAL A 58 9.98 0.28 -0.75
CA VAL A 58 10.77 0.17 -1.97
C VAL A 58 9.95 0.71 -3.15
N GLN A 59 10.57 1.60 -3.92
CA GLN A 59 9.94 2.19 -5.10
C GLN A 59 10.24 1.36 -6.35
N TYR A 60 11.50 0.97 -6.53
CA TYR A 60 11.93 0.12 -7.65
C TYR A 60 13.25 -0.58 -7.35
N VAL A 61 13.54 -1.61 -8.16
CA VAL A 61 14.79 -2.39 -8.12
C VAL A 61 15.36 -2.46 -9.53
N GLU A 62 16.65 -2.18 -9.68
CA GLU A 62 17.40 -2.36 -10.92
C GLU A 62 18.36 -3.54 -10.74
N ALA A 63 18.24 -4.54 -11.62
CA ALA A 63 19.12 -5.68 -11.71
C ALA A 63 20.06 -5.47 -12.91
N SER A 64 21.36 -5.40 -12.67
CA SER A 64 22.37 -5.12 -13.70
C SER A 64 23.56 -6.07 -13.59
N THR A 65 24.44 -6.05 -14.59
CA THR A 65 25.72 -6.76 -14.51
C THR A 65 26.63 -6.09 -13.49
N GLY A 66 26.83 -6.72 -12.33
CA GLY A 66 27.75 -6.23 -11.30
C GLY A 66 27.08 -5.73 -10.02
N GLU A 67 25.83 -5.25 -10.10
CA GLU A 67 25.08 -4.85 -8.92
C GLU A 67 23.56 -4.98 -9.08
N VAL A 68 22.89 -5.15 -7.93
CA VAL A 68 21.46 -4.93 -7.76
C VAL A 68 21.27 -3.67 -6.93
N LYS A 69 20.58 -2.68 -7.51
CA LYS A 69 20.25 -1.41 -6.86
C LYS A 69 18.81 -1.44 -6.37
N ILE A 70 18.59 -1.10 -5.11
CA ILE A 70 17.28 -1.04 -4.48
C ILE A 70 17.03 0.39 -4.06
N VAL A 71 16.00 1.02 -4.61
CA VAL A 71 15.63 2.42 -4.33
C VAL A 71 14.38 2.46 -3.48
N TYR A 72 14.45 3.14 -2.34
CA TYR A 72 13.41 3.12 -1.32
C TYR A 72 13.31 4.46 -0.60
N GLY A 73 12.12 4.75 -0.06
CA GLY A 73 11.80 6.07 0.49
C GLY A 73 11.80 7.16 -0.58
N GLY A 74 11.17 8.32 -0.31
CA GLY A 74 11.08 9.41 -1.30
C GLY A 74 9.83 9.39 -2.17
N GLY A 75 8.65 9.21 -1.55
CA GLY A 75 7.37 9.61 -2.17
C GLY A 75 7.25 11.15 -2.28
N ASN A 76 6.04 11.70 -2.20
CA ASN A 76 5.76 13.14 -2.39
C ASN A 76 6.42 14.10 -1.35
N LEU A 77 7.34 13.64 -0.47
CA LEU A 77 7.82 14.36 0.71
C LEU A 77 9.32 14.18 1.05
N GLY A 78 10.22 13.62 0.22
CA GLY A 78 11.60 13.44 0.70
C GLY A 78 12.70 12.95 -0.25
N SER A 79 13.91 12.83 0.31
CA SER A 79 15.22 12.77 -0.39
C SER A 79 15.58 11.47 -1.09
N GLY A 80 14.77 10.41 -0.99
CA GLY A 80 15.09 9.08 -1.52
C GLY A 80 16.33 8.44 -0.87
N HIS A 81 16.37 7.11 -0.86
CA HIS A 81 17.54 6.34 -0.43
C HIS A 81 17.81 5.22 -1.42
N GLU A 82 19.07 4.79 -1.49
CA GLU A 82 19.49 3.66 -2.30
C GLU A 82 20.38 2.71 -1.50
N ALA A 83 20.19 1.41 -1.73
CA ALA A 83 21.09 0.36 -1.31
C ALA A 83 21.61 -0.37 -2.55
N ARG A 84 22.90 -0.72 -2.54
CA ARG A 84 23.56 -1.43 -3.64
C ARG A 84 24.13 -2.74 -3.12
N VAL A 85 23.76 -3.83 -3.78
CA VAL A 85 24.27 -5.17 -3.48
C VAL A 85 25.15 -5.59 -4.66
N PRO A 86 26.47 -5.73 -4.47
CA PRO A 86 27.36 -6.20 -5.53
C PRO A 86 27.04 -7.67 -5.86
N VAL A 87 26.98 -7.99 -7.15
CA VAL A 87 26.76 -9.35 -7.66
C VAL A 87 27.83 -9.67 -8.71
N ARG A 88 28.29 -10.91 -8.75
CA ARG A 88 29.38 -11.35 -9.64
C ARG A 88 28.87 -11.91 -10.95
N THR A 89 27.67 -12.48 -10.93
CA THR A 89 27.08 -13.14 -12.10
C THR A 89 25.62 -12.70 -12.29
N PRO A 90 25.08 -12.82 -13.52
CA PRO A 90 23.66 -12.59 -13.77
C PRO A 90 22.75 -13.46 -12.89
N GLU A 91 23.14 -14.71 -12.64
CA GLU A 91 22.36 -15.66 -11.83
C GLU A 91 22.26 -15.20 -10.36
N GLU A 92 23.32 -14.61 -9.81
CA GLU A 92 23.27 -14.01 -8.46
C GLU A 92 22.29 -12.82 -8.41
N SER A 93 22.22 -12.02 -9.48
CA SER A 93 21.27 -10.92 -9.61
C SER A 93 19.83 -11.43 -9.67
N GLU A 94 19.57 -12.44 -10.51
CA GLU A 94 18.26 -13.06 -10.67
C GLU A 94 17.79 -13.73 -9.38
N GLU A 95 18.67 -14.44 -8.69
CA GLU A 95 18.38 -15.06 -7.41
C GLU A 95 18.04 -14.02 -6.34
N LEU A 96 18.77 -12.90 -6.28
CA LEU A 96 18.44 -11.83 -5.34
C LEU A 96 17.08 -11.20 -5.65
N LEU A 97 16.79 -10.94 -6.93
CA LEU A 97 15.50 -10.42 -7.36
C LEU A 97 14.36 -11.38 -7.00
N ARG A 98 14.56 -12.68 -7.25
CA ARG A 98 13.60 -13.74 -6.91
C ARG A 98 13.32 -13.77 -5.40
N ARG A 99 14.36 -13.63 -4.57
CA ARG A 99 14.21 -13.56 -3.11
C ARG A 99 13.44 -12.33 -2.65
N LEU A 100 13.73 -11.15 -3.21
CA LEU A 100 13.00 -9.91 -2.92
C LEU A 100 11.51 -10.08 -3.23
N VAL A 101 11.19 -10.62 -4.41
CA VAL A 101 9.80 -10.89 -4.84
C VAL A 101 9.13 -11.88 -3.90
N GLN A 102 9.79 -13.00 -3.59
CA GLN A 102 9.26 -14.02 -2.70
C GLN A 102 8.99 -13.43 -1.30
N THR A 103 9.89 -12.63 -0.75
CA THR A 103 9.69 -12.00 0.56
C THR A 103 8.51 -11.02 0.51
N ALA A 104 8.44 -10.17 -0.51
CA ALA A 104 7.33 -9.22 -0.67
C ALA A 104 5.96 -9.93 -0.76
N GLN A 105 5.88 -11.04 -1.50
CA GLN A 105 4.65 -11.83 -1.63
C GLN A 105 4.21 -12.49 -0.32
N ASN A 106 5.16 -12.84 0.55
CA ASN A 106 4.89 -13.48 1.83
C ASN A 106 4.72 -12.50 2.99
N CYS A 107 4.97 -11.21 2.77
CA CYS A 107 4.79 -10.19 3.79
C CYS A 107 3.32 -9.93 4.07
N LYS A 108 2.82 -10.58 5.14
CA LYS A 108 1.43 -10.48 5.60
C LYS A 108 1.18 -9.44 6.70
N GLY A 109 2.19 -8.74 7.21
CA GLY A 109 1.95 -7.94 8.41
C GLY A 109 2.99 -8.02 9.51
N ASN A 110 3.84 -9.04 9.50
CA ASN A 110 4.64 -9.38 10.68
C ASN A 110 6.13 -9.43 10.37
N PRO A 111 6.95 -8.60 11.03
CA PRO A 111 8.38 -8.87 11.13
C PRO A 111 8.63 -10.12 11.99
N PRO A 112 9.81 -10.76 11.89
CA PRO A 112 10.25 -11.79 12.84
C PRO A 112 10.33 -11.25 14.28
#